data_AF-A0A131ZYX0-F1
#
_entry.id   AF-A0A131ZYX0-F1
#
_cell.length_a   1.000
_cell.length_b   1.000
_cell.length_c   1.000
_cell.angle_alpha   90.00
_cell.angle_beta   90.00
_cell.angle_gamma   90.00
#
_symmetry.space_group_name_H-M   'P 1'
#
loop_
_entity.id
_entity.type
_entity.pdbx_description
1 polymer ?
#
loop_
_entity_poly.entity_id
_entity_poly.type
_entity_poly.pdbx_seq_one_letter_code
_entity_poly.pdbx_strand_id
1 'polypeptide(L)'
;MKNVQLEPYEIGYKSPTREDLIYYEESPDFCLPNQKYGVSGTEGRFCNASSVGVDGCQLLCCGRGYITEEIEQIERCNCTFHWCCQKENLSMPLGSPFE
;
A
#
# COMPACT_ATOMS: atom_id res chain seq x y z
N MET A 1 20.33 -21.85 26.65
CA MET A 1 19.29 -21.03 26.02
C MET A 1 17.96 -21.67 26.35
N LYS A 2 17.07 -20.97 27.08
CA LYS A 2 15.76 -21.52 27.42
C LYS A 2 14.90 -21.48 26.16
N ASN A 3 14.37 -22.62 25.76
CA ASN A 3 13.42 -22.72 24.66
C ASN A 3 12.09 -22.17 25.19
N VAL A 4 11.74 -20.95 24.79
CA VAL A 4 10.46 -20.32 25.19
C VAL A 4 9.40 -20.85 24.25
N GLN A 5 8.48 -21.66 24.79
CA GLN A 5 7.30 -22.11 24.08
C GLN A 5 6.22 -21.03 24.26
N LEU A 6 5.80 -20.43 23.13
CA LEU A 6 4.75 -19.41 23.11
C LEU A 6 3.39 -20.11 23.12
N GLU A 7 2.51 -19.68 24.02
CA GLU A 7 1.14 -20.16 24.11
C GLU A 7 0.18 -19.07 23.61
N PRO A 8 -1.01 -19.44 23.08
CA PRO A 8 -2.02 -18.46 22.68
C PRO A 8 -2.41 -17.54 23.84
N TYR A 9 -2.52 -16.24 23.56
CA TYR A 9 -2.91 -15.24 24.57
C TYR A 9 -4.34 -15.47 25.10
N GLU A 10 -5.27 -15.89 24.23
CA GLU A 10 -6.66 -16.17 24.60
C GLU A 10 -6.90 -17.66 24.89
N ILE A 11 -7.61 -17.91 26.01
CA ILE A 11 -7.97 -19.26 26.45
C ILE A 11 -9.03 -19.83 25.49
N GLY A 12 -8.74 -20.99 24.89
CA GLY A 12 -9.65 -21.70 23.98
C GLY A 12 -9.34 -21.53 22.50
N TYR A 13 -8.30 -20.76 22.16
CA TYR A 13 -7.79 -20.70 20.79
C TYR A 13 -7.02 -21.98 20.47
N LYS A 14 -7.13 -22.43 19.21
CA LYS A 14 -6.37 -23.58 18.73
C LYS A 14 -4.89 -23.20 18.65
N SER A 15 -4.01 -24.18 18.91
CA SER A 15 -2.59 -24.00 18.67
C SER A 15 -2.33 -23.68 17.19
N PRO A 16 -1.45 -22.72 16.88
CA PRO A 16 -1.16 -22.31 15.51
C PRO A 16 -0.47 -23.43 14.72
N THR A 17 -0.71 -23.48 13.42
CA THR A 17 -0.02 -24.38 12.47
C THR A 17 1.20 -23.70 11.85
N ARG A 18 1.89 -24.38 10.91
CA ARG A 18 3.07 -23.82 10.23
C ARG A 18 2.71 -22.75 9.20
N GLU A 19 1.45 -22.73 8.78
CA GLU A 19 0.89 -21.80 7.81
C GLU A 19 0.34 -20.52 8.47
N ASP A 20 0.21 -20.51 9.80
CA ASP A 20 -0.31 -19.38 10.56
C ASP A 20 0.79 -18.36 10.88
N LEU A 21 0.46 -17.07 10.78
CA LEU A 21 1.31 -15.98 11.25
C LEU A 21 1.03 -15.71 12.73
N ILE A 22 2.08 -15.75 13.55
CA ILE A 22 2.00 -15.45 14.98
C ILE A 22 2.74 -14.14 15.29
N TYR A 23 2.19 -13.37 16.24
CA TYR A 23 2.81 -12.18 16.80
C TYR A 23 2.74 -12.25 18.33
N TYR A 24 3.67 -11.61 19.01
CA TYR A 24 3.76 -11.60 20.48
C TYR A 24 3.73 -10.18 21.08
N GLU A 25 3.87 -9.16 20.25
CA GLU A 25 3.76 -7.75 20.61
C GLU A 25 2.69 -7.10 19.72
N GLU A 26 1.85 -6.25 20.31
CA GLU A 26 0.86 -5.50 19.54
C GLU A 26 1.54 -4.50 18.61
N SER A 27 0.92 -4.28 17.45
CA SER A 27 1.36 -3.25 16.51
C SER A 27 1.28 -1.87 17.16
N PRO A 28 2.29 -1.00 16.96
CA PRO A 28 2.23 0.37 17.47
C PRO A 28 1.16 1.18 16.75
N ASP A 29 0.86 2.36 17.29
CA ASP A 29 0.12 3.38 16.53
C ASP A 29 0.98 3.92 15.38
N PHE A 30 0.40 3.95 14.18
CA PHE A 30 1.04 4.43 12.94
C PHE A 30 0.65 5.86 12.57
N CYS A 31 -0.24 6.50 13.33
CA CYS A 31 -0.74 7.83 13.04
C CYS A 31 0.34 8.92 13.11
N LEU A 32 1.21 8.84 14.12
CA LEU A 32 2.27 9.81 14.38
C LEU A 32 3.66 9.21 14.12
N PRO A 33 4.65 10.04 13.75
CA PRO A 33 6.02 9.56 13.57
C PRO A 33 6.59 8.99 14.87
N ASN A 34 7.19 7.81 14.80
CA ASN A 34 7.89 7.18 15.91
C ASN A 34 9.18 6.51 15.42
N GLN A 35 10.31 7.20 15.61
CA GLN A 35 11.62 6.76 15.15
C GLN A 35 12.08 5.45 15.80
N LYS A 36 11.67 5.18 17.05
CA LYS A 36 12.03 3.94 17.76
C LYS A 36 11.53 2.70 17.01
N TYR A 37 10.35 2.78 16.41
CA TYR A 37 9.72 1.70 15.67
C TYR A 37 9.78 1.90 14.15
N GLY A 38 10.52 2.91 13.66
CA GLY A 38 10.63 3.20 12.22
C GLY A 38 9.32 3.68 11.58
N VAL A 39 8.39 4.20 12.37
CA VAL A 39 7.09 4.69 11.90
C VAL A 39 7.23 6.13 11.43
N SER A 40 6.82 6.44 10.21
CA SER A 40 6.88 7.80 9.65
C SER A 40 5.66 8.67 9.97
N GLY A 41 4.56 8.08 10.45
CA GLY A 41 3.27 8.77 10.58
C GLY A 41 2.45 8.75 9.27
N THR A 42 1.23 9.28 9.32
CA THR A 42 0.32 9.35 8.15
C THR A 42 0.15 10.74 7.55
N GLU A 43 0.91 11.72 8.03
CA GLU A 43 0.90 13.09 7.48
C GLU A 43 1.41 13.10 6.04
N GLY A 44 0.76 13.90 5.17
CA GLY A 44 1.12 14.02 3.75
C GLY A 44 0.73 12.83 2.87
N ARG A 45 0.02 11.82 3.40
CA ARG A 45 -0.47 10.70 2.59
C ARG A 45 -1.74 11.08 1.84
N PHE A 46 -1.82 10.65 0.58
CA PHE A 46 -3.07 10.68 -0.18
C PHE A 46 -4.10 9.73 0.44
N CYS A 47 -5.34 10.21 0.57
CA CYS A 47 -6.47 9.47 1.10
C CYS A 47 -7.67 9.59 0.16
N ASN A 48 -8.60 8.65 0.26
CA ASN A 48 -9.84 8.67 -0.51
C ASN A 48 -10.97 9.27 0.33
N ALA A 49 -11.46 10.46 -0.02
CA ALA A 49 -12.51 11.15 0.73
C ALA A 49 -13.86 10.43 0.69
N SER A 50 -14.11 9.59 -0.33
CA SER A 50 -15.36 8.83 -0.48
C SER A 50 -15.32 7.46 0.19
N SER A 51 -14.15 6.98 0.61
CA SER A 51 -14.03 5.68 1.27
C SER A 51 -14.31 5.78 2.77
N VAL A 52 -15.00 4.76 3.29
CA VAL A 52 -15.22 4.55 4.73
C VAL A 52 -14.19 3.60 5.34
N GLY A 53 -13.32 3.00 4.51
CA GLY A 53 -12.32 2.02 4.91
C GLY A 53 -11.01 2.64 5.38
N VAL A 54 -9.97 1.81 5.51
CA VAL A 54 -8.63 2.22 5.97
C VAL A 54 -7.91 3.16 4.99
N ASP A 55 -8.33 3.20 3.73
CA ASP A 55 -7.91 4.16 2.71
C ASP A 55 -8.69 5.48 2.79
N GLY A 56 -9.78 5.50 3.56
CA GLY A 56 -10.62 6.65 3.82
C GLY A 56 -9.91 7.72 4.62
N CYS A 57 -10.11 8.99 4.26
CA CYS A 57 -9.45 10.11 4.95
C CYS A 57 -9.75 10.19 6.45
N GLN A 58 -10.92 9.73 6.90
CA GLN A 58 -11.26 9.70 8.32
C GLN A 58 -10.32 8.78 9.12
N LEU A 59 -10.03 7.59 8.60
CA LEU A 59 -9.16 6.61 9.26
C LEU A 59 -7.68 6.88 8.97
N LEU A 60 -7.31 7.12 7.70
CA LEU A 60 -5.92 7.30 7.30
C LEU A 60 -5.29 8.55 7.91
N CYS A 61 -6.06 9.65 7.99
CA CYS A 61 -5.60 10.90 8.61
C CYS A 61 -5.88 10.93 10.13
N CYS A 62 -6.35 9.82 10.71
CA CYS A 62 -6.60 9.64 12.14
C CYS A 62 -7.47 10.76 12.74
N GLY A 63 -8.49 11.20 12.02
CA GLY A 63 -9.39 12.28 12.45
C GLY A 63 -8.80 13.70 12.47
N ARG A 64 -7.55 13.90 12.01
CA ARG A 64 -6.90 15.23 11.98
C ARG A 64 -7.43 16.17 10.89
N GLY A 65 -8.33 15.69 10.03
CA GLY A 65 -8.78 16.37 8.83
C GLY A 65 -7.90 16.07 7.62
N TYR A 66 -8.29 16.62 6.46
CA TYR A 66 -7.57 16.45 5.20
C TYR A 66 -7.80 17.66 4.29
N ILE A 67 -6.92 17.84 3.31
CA ILE A 67 -7.02 18.87 2.28
C ILE A 67 -7.34 18.15 0.97
N THR A 68 -8.25 18.72 0.19
CA THR A 68 -8.56 18.25 -1.16
C THR A 68 -7.93 19.21 -2.17
N GLU A 69 -7.13 18.66 -3.07
CA GLU A 69 -6.51 19.40 -4.16
C GLU A 69 -6.91 18.77 -5.50
N GLU A 70 -7.26 19.60 -6.47
CA GLU A 70 -7.50 19.17 -7.84
C GLU A 70 -6.22 19.35 -8.64
N ILE A 71 -5.72 18.26 -9.22
CA ILE A 71 -4.47 18.23 -9.98
C ILE A 71 -4.73 17.75 -11.40
N GLU A 72 -4.21 18.47 -12.38
CA GLU A 72 -4.19 18.01 -13.77
C GLU A 72 -3.08 16.95 -13.91
N GLN A 73 -3.44 15.74 -14.36
CA GLN A 73 -2.50 14.68 -14.63
C GLN A 73 -2.46 14.36 -16.13
N ILE A 74 -1.25 14.26 -16.66
CA ILE A 74 -1.02 13.81 -18.03
C ILE A 74 -0.76 12.30 -17.97
N GLU A 75 -1.67 11.53 -18.57
CA GLU A 75 -1.50 10.08 -18.71
C GLU A 75 -1.33 9.68 -20.18
N ARG A 76 -0.70 8.51 -20.40
CA ARG A 76 -0.61 7.93 -21.74
C ARG A 76 -1.98 7.36 -22.12
N CYS A 77 -2.68 8.02 -23.03
CA CYS A 77 -3.97 7.58 -23.56
C CYS A 77 -3.85 7.06 -25.00
N ASN A 78 -4.88 6.38 -25.50
CA ASN A 78 -4.95 5.84 -26.88
C ASN A 78 -3.79 4.90 -27.27
N CYS A 79 -3.29 4.12 -26.32
CA CYS A 79 -2.21 3.16 -26.56
C CYS A 79 -2.67 2.04 -27.52
N THR A 80 -1.91 1.79 -28.59
CA THR A 80 -2.12 0.64 -29.47
C THR A 80 -1.24 -0.52 -29.07
N PHE A 81 -1.84 -1.70 -28.90
CA PHE A 81 -1.09 -2.92 -28.63
C PHE A 81 -0.59 -3.52 -29.95
N HIS A 82 0.73 -3.66 -30.07
CA HIS A 82 1.36 -4.34 -31.20
C HIS A 82 1.98 -5.66 -30.71
N TRP A 83 1.47 -6.78 -31.22
CA TRP A 83 2.10 -8.09 -30.99
C TRP A 83 3.50 -8.08 -31.58
N CYS A 84 4.52 -8.38 -30.76
CA CYS A 84 5.85 -8.62 -31.31
C CYS A 84 5.85 -9.96 -32.08
N CYS A 85 6.66 -10.02 -33.15
CA CYS A 85 6.93 -11.20 -33.99
C CYS A 85 6.01 -11.47 -35.20
N GLN A 86 5.22 -10.49 -35.68
CA GLN A 86 4.66 -10.56 -37.04
C GLN A 86 5.63 -9.91 -38.03
N LYS A 87 6.14 -10.67 -39.01
CA LYS A 87 6.91 -10.13 -40.14
C LYS A 87 5.96 -9.39 -41.09
N GLU A 88 5.52 -8.21 -40.69
CA GLU A 88 5.01 -7.22 -41.62
C GLU A 88 5.83 -5.95 -41.43
N ASN A 89 6.26 -5.37 -42.55
CA ASN A 89 7.10 -4.19 -42.65
C ASN A 89 6.39 -2.96 -42.08
N LEU A 90 6.19 -2.91 -40.76
CA LEU A 90 5.82 -1.71 -40.05
C LEU A 90 7.10 -0.88 -39.91
N SER A 91 7.30 0.05 -40.84
CA SER A 91 8.19 1.18 -40.63
C SER A 91 7.85 1.80 -39.27
N MET A 92 8.77 1.74 -38.31
CA MET A 92 8.67 2.50 -37.07
C MET A 92 8.43 3.97 -37.46
N PRO A 93 7.37 4.63 -36.96
CA PRO A 93 7.26 6.07 -37.13
C PRO A 93 8.50 6.69 -36.46
N LEU A 94 9.31 7.37 -37.25
CA LEU A 94 10.39 8.23 -36.77
C LEU A 94 9.75 9.31 -35.89
N GLY A 95 9.93 9.20 -34.57
CA GLY A 95 9.53 10.25 -33.63
C GLY A 95 8.48 9.87 -32.59
N SER A 96 8.51 8.67 -31.99
CA SER A 96 7.93 8.53 -30.65
C SER A 96 8.77 9.37 -29.68
N PRO A 97 8.20 10.35 -28.95
CA PRO A 97 8.92 11.02 -27.89
C PRO A 97 9.21 9.98 -26.80
N PHE A 98 10.44 9.48 -26.77
CA PHE A 98 11.00 8.94 -25.55
C PHE A 98 11.40 10.16 -24.70
N GLU A 99 10.46 10.62 -23.88
CA GLU A 99 10.77 11.17 -22.56
C GLU A 99 10.27 10.18 -21.51
#